data_AF-A0A2G6DU08-F1
#
_entry.id   AF-A0A2G6DU08-F1
#
_cell.length_a   1.000
_cell.length_b   1.000
_cell.length_c   1.000
_cell.angle_alpha   90.00
_cell.angle_beta   90.00
_cell.angle_gamma   90.00
#
_symmetry.space_group_name_H-M   'P 1'
#
loop_
_entity.id
_entity.type
_entity.pdbx_description
1 polymer ?
#
loop_
_entity_poly.entity_id
_entity_poly.type
_entity_poly.pdbx_seq_one_letter_code
_entity_poly.pdbx_strand_id
1 'polypeptide(L)'
;MRGLEIDPRRTTDAHIDAVRHTLQRLMPEHLSGEIRRHLELAREAPGTHEAALLERLAEVIENRGPDELVVVDTAPSGHTARLLALPELMQAWTDGLLRSRHRSERFGAALRGLGGVDTAGRQNPSADRRARRDREIRAVLDRRRERFCRLRTTLQDARRTAFVIVLAAERVPVQESIELHDELLTSGLHVAGLVANKLSPADAGPLLAARHRQERPQLDQLRARLPGLPVVEIPLLAGEVAGASGVGLLTPYL
;
A
#
# COMPACT_ATOMS: atom_id res chain seq x y z
N MET A 1 15.26 -10.46 15.94
CA MET A 1 14.09 -9.90 15.23
C MET A 1 13.88 -8.48 15.72
N ARG A 2 13.68 -7.51 14.83
CA ARG A 2 13.31 -6.13 15.20
C ARG A 2 11.85 -5.92 14.83
N GLY A 3 11.06 -5.35 15.74
CA GLY A 3 9.67 -4.98 15.46
C GLY A 3 9.57 -3.51 15.10
N LEU A 4 8.77 -3.19 14.09
CA LEU A 4 8.37 -1.83 13.76
C LEU A 4 6.85 -1.80 13.67
N GLU A 5 6.23 -1.05 14.57
CA GLU A 5 4.79 -0.77 14.50
C GLU A 5 4.57 0.53 13.73
N ILE A 6 3.76 0.45 12.67
CA ILE A 6 3.37 1.61 11.87
C ILE A 6 1.97 2.03 12.32
N ASP A 7 1.91 3.02 13.22
CA ASP A 7 0.65 3.66 13.61
C ASP A 7 0.05 4.40 12.39
N PRO A 8 -1.13 4.01 11.88
CA PRO A 8 -1.72 4.62 10.70
C PRO A 8 -2.01 6.12 10.86
N ARG A 9 -2.49 6.55 12.03
CA ARG A 9 -2.82 7.95 12.29
C ARG A 9 -1.55 8.79 12.33
N ARG A 10 -0.57 8.37 13.13
CA ARG A 10 0.71 9.07 13.24
C ARG A 10 1.44 9.14 11.90
N THR A 11 1.37 8.08 11.10
CA THR A 11 1.99 8.03 9.76
C THR A 11 1.29 8.97 8.78
N THR A 12 -0.04 9.01 8.81
CA THR A 12 -0.83 9.94 8.01
C THR A 12 -0.52 11.40 8.37
N ASP A 13 -0.40 11.69 9.66
CA ASP A 13 -0.08 13.03 10.15
C ASP A 13 1.28 13.50 9.66
N ALA A 14 2.29 12.65 9.83
CA ALA A 14 3.64 12.91 9.33
C ALA A 14 3.66 13.10 7.81
N HIS A 15 2.87 12.30 7.07
CA HIS A 15 2.73 12.44 5.61
C HIS A 15 2.12 13.80 5.23
N ILE A 16 0.99 14.16 5.84
CA ILE A 16 0.31 15.44 5.58
C ILE A 16 1.22 16.62 5.91
N ASP A 17 1.99 16.56 7.00
CA ASP A 17 2.90 17.62 7.38
C ASP A 17 4.12 17.72 6.45
N ALA A 18 4.65 16.59 5.96
CA ALA A 18 5.69 16.60 4.93
C ALA A 18 5.20 17.23 3.61
N VAL A 19 3.97 16.91 3.20
CA VAL A 19 3.32 17.53 2.04
C VAL A 19 3.09 19.02 2.28
N ARG A 20 2.62 19.40 3.47
CA ARG A 20 2.40 20.80 3.88
C ARG A 20 3.68 21.62 3.77
N HIS A 21 4.77 21.15 4.36
CA HIS A 21 6.07 21.83 4.30
C HIS A 21 6.57 21.98 2.86
N THR A 22 6.39 20.94 2.05
CA THR A 22 6.73 20.99 0.63
C THR A 22 5.89 22.04 -0.11
N LEU A 23 4.58 22.06 0.10
CA LEU A 23 3.68 23.04 -0.54
C LEU A 23 3.95 24.47 -0.07
N GLN A 24 4.17 24.71 1.22
CA GLN A 24 4.49 26.04 1.76
C GLN A 24 5.80 26.59 1.20
N ARG A 25 6.81 25.74 1.01
CA ARG A 25 8.09 26.13 0.42
C ARG A 25 7.98 26.48 -1.06
N LEU A 26 7.04 25.84 -1.77
CA LEU A 26 6.88 26.00 -3.22
C LEU A 26 5.82 27.06 -3.56
N MET A 27 4.79 27.25 -2.75
CA MET A 27 3.67 28.13 -3.04
C MET A 27 3.87 29.55 -2.48
N PRO A 28 3.23 30.58 -3.08
CA PRO A 28 3.25 31.94 -2.54
C PRO A 28 2.65 32.00 -1.13
N GLU A 29 3.22 32.84 -0.27
CA GLU A 29 2.82 32.96 1.14
C GLU A 29 1.32 33.25 1.33
N HIS A 30 0.72 34.03 0.41
CA HIS A 30 -0.71 34.38 0.47
C HIS A 30 -1.66 33.18 0.29
N LEU A 31 -1.19 32.05 -0.26
CA LEU A 31 -1.99 30.83 -0.41
C LEU A 31 -1.87 29.87 0.78
N SER A 32 -1.01 30.17 1.76
CA SER A 32 -0.72 29.25 2.88
C SER A 32 -1.96 28.88 3.71
N GLY A 33 -2.89 29.82 3.88
CA GLY A 33 -4.16 29.57 4.58
C GLY A 33 -5.07 28.60 3.84
N GLU A 34 -5.15 28.74 2.51
CA GLU A 34 -5.96 27.88 1.65
C GLU A 34 -5.37 26.47 1.50
N ILE A 35 -4.03 26.38 1.41
CA ILE A 35 -3.29 25.10 1.41
C ILE A 35 -3.58 24.33 2.69
N ARG A 36 -3.52 24.99 3.85
CA ARG A 36 -3.83 24.35 5.14
C ARG A 36 -5.24 23.76 5.15
N ARG A 37 -6.24 24.53 4.72
CA ARG A 37 -7.64 24.09 4.67
C ARG A 37 -7.82 22.88 3.74
N HIS A 38 -7.20 22.89 2.56
CA HIS A 38 -7.28 21.74 1.64
C HIS A 38 -6.59 20.49 2.18
N LEU A 39 -5.45 20.64 2.87
CA LEU A 39 -4.76 19.51 3.49
C LEU A 39 -5.54 18.91 4.66
N GLU A 40 -6.24 19.74 5.44
CA GLU A 40 -7.16 19.27 6.48
C GLU A 40 -8.31 18.44 5.89
N LEU A 41 -8.91 18.88 4.77
CA LEU A 41 -9.92 18.10 4.06
C LEU A 41 -9.36 16.79 3.48
N ALA A 42 -8.13 16.83 2.95
CA ALA A 42 -7.48 15.65 2.38
C ALA A 42 -7.11 14.61 3.45
N ARG A 43 -6.85 15.05 4.70
CA ARG A 43 -6.52 14.17 5.83
C ARG A 43 -7.62 13.15 6.12
N GLU A 44 -8.88 13.56 5.98
CA GLU A 44 -10.05 12.69 6.21
C GLU A 44 -10.54 11.99 4.93
N ALA A 45 -9.90 12.24 3.79
CA ALA A 45 -10.30 11.63 2.53
C ALA A 45 -9.97 10.11 2.50
N PRO A 46 -10.86 9.27 1.95
CA PRO A 46 -10.57 7.86 1.71
C PRO A 46 -9.36 7.69 0.79
N GLY A 47 -8.40 6.83 1.14
CA GLY A 47 -7.18 6.59 0.36
C GLY A 47 -5.95 7.37 0.85
N THR A 48 -6.11 8.43 1.66
CA THR A 48 -4.97 9.18 2.21
C THR A 48 -4.20 8.35 3.24
N HIS A 49 -4.93 7.62 4.10
CA HIS A 49 -4.34 6.74 5.10
C HIS A 49 -3.54 5.63 4.44
N GLU A 50 -4.13 5.01 3.42
CA GLU A 50 -3.51 3.95 2.64
C GLU A 50 -2.27 4.46 1.89
N ALA A 51 -2.34 5.64 1.24
CA ALA A 51 -1.19 6.22 0.56
C ALA A 51 -0.03 6.53 1.52
N ALA A 52 -0.32 7.00 2.74
CA ALA A 52 0.69 7.27 3.76
C ALA A 52 1.35 5.97 4.27
N LEU A 53 0.54 4.93 4.53
CA LEU A 53 1.04 3.60 4.93
C LEU A 53 1.90 2.97 3.84
N LEU A 54 1.45 3.04 2.59
CA LEU A 54 2.18 2.52 1.44
C LEU A 54 3.52 3.23 1.24
N GLU A 55 3.56 4.55 1.39
CA GLU A 55 4.80 5.32 1.32
C GLU A 55 5.75 4.95 2.46
N ARG A 56 5.22 4.77 3.68
CA ARG A 56 6.02 4.30 4.81
C ARG A 56 6.57 2.88 4.58
N LEU A 57 5.76 1.99 4.01
CA LEU A 57 6.20 0.65 3.64
C LEU A 57 7.29 0.69 2.56
N ALA A 58 7.15 1.55 1.54
CA ALA A 58 8.18 1.76 0.53
C ALA A 58 9.50 2.18 1.17
N GLU A 59 9.48 3.13 2.12
CA GLU A 59 10.68 3.57 2.83
C GLU A 59 11.33 2.45 3.65
N VAL A 60 10.54 1.61 4.33
CA VAL A 60 11.08 0.46 5.08
C VAL A 60 11.74 -0.53 4.14
N ILE A 61 11.10 -0.83 3.01
CA ILE A 61 11.61 -1.75 1.98
C ILE A 61 12.86 -1.17 1.30
N GLU A 62 12.92 0.14 1.04
CA GLU A 62 14.06 0.83 0.43
C GLU A 62 15.29 0.87 1.35
N ASN A 63 15.07 1.03 2.67
CA ASN A 63 16.16 1.18 3.65
C ASN A 63 16.61 -0.14 4.29
N ARG A 64 16.07 -1.29 3.85
CA ARG A 64 16.45 -2.60 4.39
C ARG A 64 17.87 -3.00 3.96
N GLY A 65 18.56 -3.76 4.81
CA GLY A 65 19.84 -4.38 4.42
C GLY A 65 19.68 -5.41 3.29
N PRO A 66 20.74 -5.74 2.54
CA PRO A 66 20.68 -6.69 1.41
C PRO A 66 20.18 -8.08 1.82
N ASP A 67 20.51 -8.53 3.04
CA ASP A 67 20.13 -9.84 3.58
C ASP A 67 18.99 -9.76 4.62
N GLU A 68 18.27 -8.63 4.65
CA GLU A 68 17.17 -8.42 5.60
C GLU A 68 15.82 -8.85 5.00
N LEU A 69 15.17 -9.83 5.64
CA LEU A 69 13.78 -10.20 5.37
C LEU A 69 12.83 -9.27 6.15
N VAL A 70 11.95 -8.60 5.42
CA VAL A 70 10.87 -7.80 6.00
C VAL A 70 9.58 -8.62 5.93
N VAL A 71 9.02 -8.94 7.10
CA VAL A 71 7.69 -9.54 7.21
C VAL A 71 6.70 -8.42 7.55
N VAL A 72 5.63 -8.33 6.76
CA VAL A 72 4.59 -7.30 6.94
C VAL A 72 3.33 -7.99 7.44
N ASP A 73 2.92 -7.67 8.66
CA ASP A 73 1.61 -8.03 9.19
C ASP A 73 0.59 -6.98 8.73
N THR A 74 -0.34 -7.37 7.87
CA THR A 74 -1.25 -6.43 7.20
C THR A 74 -2.62 -6.38 7.87
N ALA A 75 -3.33 -5.27 7.69
CA ALA A 75 -4.75 -5.16 8.02
C ALA A 75 -5.61 -6.20 7.25
N PRO A 76 -6.92 -6.37 7.58
CA PRO A 76 -7.77 -7.37 6.96
C PRO A 76 -7.80 -7.31 5.42
N SER A 77 -8.00 -8.47 4.80
CA SER A 77 -7.87 -8.78 3.36
C SER A 77 -8.26 -7.64 2.40
N GLY A 78 -9.51 -7.15 2.48
CA GLY A 78 -10.02 -6.14 1.54
C GLY A 78 -9.33 -4.76 1.62
N HIS A 79 -8.82 -4.37 2.79
CA HIS A 79 -8.07 -3.12 2.93
C HIS A 79 -6.67 -3.26 2.30
N THR A 80 -6.08 -4.44 2.43
CA THR A 80 -4.74 -4.73 1.90
C THR A 80 -4.74 -4.81 0.38
N ALA A 81 -5.70 -5.51 -0.25
CA ALA A 81 -5.79 -5.54 -1.71
C ALA A 81 -5.97 -4.13 -2.31
N ARG A 82 -6.85 -3.32 -1.70
CA ARG A 82 -7.05 -1.91 -2.10
C ARG A 82 -5.79 -1.06 -1.91
N LEU A 83 -5.11 -1.21 -0.77
CA LEU A 83 -3.83 -0.54 -0.49
C LEU A 83 -2.79 -0.85 -1.57
N LEU A 84 -2.71 -2.11 -2.00
CA LEU A 84 -1.74 -2.60 -2.98
C LEU A 84 -2.09 -2.19 -4.42
N ALA A 85 -3.35 -1.88 -4.71
CA ALA A 85 -3.81 -1.36 -6.00
C ALA A 85 -3.64 0.18 -6.15
N LEU A 86 -3.52 0.92 -5.04
CA LEU A 86 -3.34 2.38 -5.06
C LEU A 86 -2.12 2.91 -5.83
N PRO A 87 -0.94 2.26 -5.85
CA PRO A 87 0.19 2.71 -6.68
C PRO A 87 -0.21 2.92 -8.14
N GLU A 88 -1.03 2.03 -8.69
CA GLU A 88 -1.43 2.06 -10.10
C GLU A 88 -2.42 3.21 -10.37
N LEU A 89 -3.41 3.36 -9.49
CA LEU A 89 -4.38 4.44 -9.56
C LEU A 89 -3.70 5.82 -9.44
N MET A 90 -2.74 5.95 -8.53
CA MET A 90 -1.99 7.20 -8.32
C MET A 90 -1.05 7.52 -9.50
N GLN A 91 -0.45 6.52 -10.14
CA GLN A 91 0.32 6.71 -11.38
C GLN A 91 -0.55 7.26 -12.50
N ALA A 92 -1.70 6.61 -12.77
CA ALA A 92 -2.61 7.03 -13.83
C ALA A 92 -3.13 8.47 -13.63
N TRP A 93 -3.46 8.84 -12.39
CA TRP A 93 -3.86 10.19 -12.01
C TRP A 93 -2.73 11.20 -12.16
N THR A 94 -1.52 10.88 -11.69
CA THR A 94 -0.34 11.75 -11.81
C THR A 94 0.00 12.01 -13.27
N ASP A 95 -0.02 10.97 -14.10
CA ASP A 95 0.19 11.10 -15.54
C ASP A 95 -0.88 11.97 -16.20
N GLY A 96 -2.14 11.83 -15.78
CA GLY A 96 -3.24 12.70 -16.21
C GLY A 96 -3.01 14.18 -15.89
N LEU A 97 -2.60 14.48 -14.65
CA LEU A 97 -2.29 15.84 -14.20
C LEU A 97 -1.09 16.44 -14.95
N LEU A 98 -0.03 15.66 -15.12
CA LEU A 98 1.15 16.07 -15.88
C LEU A 98 0.79 16.37 -17.35
N ARG A 99 0.01 15.49 -18.00
CA ARG A 99 -0.45 15.69 -19.39
C ARG A 99 -1.36 16.91 -19.54
N SER A 100 -2.28 17.14 -18.60
CA SER A 100 -3.20 18.28 -18.63
C SER A 100 -2.45 19.62 -18.51
N ARG A 101 -1.44 19.70 -17.64
CA ARG A 101 -0.62 20.91 -17.49
C ARG A 101 0.26 21.21 -18.71
N HIS A 102 0.83 20.19 -19.36
CA HIS A 102 1.55 20.37 -20.62
C HIS A 102 0.66 21.03 -21.70
N ARG A 103 -0.63 20.67 -21.74
CA ARG A 103 -1.61 21.29 -22.65
C ARG A 103 -1.85 22.75 -22.29
N SER A 104 -2.02 23.08 -21.01
CA SER A 104 -2.21 24.46 -20.54
C SER A 104 -0.97 25.34 -20.78
N GLU A 105 0.24 24.81 -20.63
CA GLU A 105 1.48 25.53 -20.91
C GLU A 105 1.64 25.84 -22.41
N ARG A 106 1.33 24.88 -23.29
CA ARG A 106 1.34 25.08 -24.75
C ARG A 106 0.28 26.08 -25.20
N PHE A 107 -0.92 26.01 -24.60
CA PHE A 107 -1.99 26.98 -24.85
C PHE A 107 -1.61 28.38 -24.37
N GLY A 108 -1.03 28.50 -23.17
CA GLY A 108 -0.52 29.78 -22.65
C GLY A 108 0.64 30.34 -23.46
N ALA A 109 1.52 29.50 -24.00
CA ALA A 109 2.59 29.90 -24.91
C ALA A 109 2.03 30.36 -26.26
N ALA A 110 1.00 29.69 -26.78
CA ALA A 110 0.30 30.09 -28.00
C ALA A 110 -0.44 31.43 -27.83
N LEU A 111 -1.10 31.65 -26.69
CA LEU A 111 -1.74 32.93 -26.36
C LEU A 111 -0.74 34.07 -26.21
N ARG A 112 0.44 33.83 -25.62
CA ARG A 112 1.55 34.80 -25.59
C ARG A 112 2.10 35.09 -26.99
N GLY A 113 2.13 34.09 -27.88
CA GLY A 113 2.51 34.28 -29.28
C GLY A 113 1.49 35.08 -30.10
N LEU A 114 0.23 35.14 -29.65
CA LEU A 114 -0.85 35.91 -30.30
C LEU A 114 -1.06 37.30 -29.65
N GLY A 115 -0.60 37.50 -28.41
CA GLY A 115 -0.78 38.73 -27.65
C GLY A 115 0.53 39.46 -27.36
N GLY A 116 1.03 40.22 -28.34
CA GLY A 116 1.95 41.33 -28.12
C GLY A 116 3.45 40.97 -28.01
N VAL A 117 4.23 41.60 -28.87
CA VAL A 117 5.69 41.58 -28.90
C VAL A 117 6.21 42.34 -27.66
N ASP A 118 6.72 41.63 -26.65
CA ASP A 118 7.55 42.26 -25.62
C ASP A 118 8.98 42.43 -26.17
N THR A 119 9.19 43.53 -26.89
CA THR A 119 10.52 44.09 -27.18
C THR A 119 11.17 44.57 -25.89
N ALA A 120 11.93 43.70 -25.22
CA ALA A 120 13.14 44.00 -24.45
C ALA A 120 13.64 42.72 -23.78
N GLY A 121 14.90 42.34 -24.03
CA GLY A 121 15.60 41.21 -23.42
C GLY A 121 15.88 41.34 -21.91
N ARG A 122 14.93 41.83 -21.12
CA ARG A 122 14.98 41.78 -19.66
C ARG A 122 14.29 40.50 -19.21
N GLN A 123 15.09 39.53 -18.76
CA GLN A 123 14.62 38.33 -18.08
C GLN A 123 13.65 38.75 -16.97
N ASN A 124 12.37 38.42 -17.10
CA ASN A 124 11.36 38.78 -16.12
C ASN A 124 11.58 37.88 -14.88
N PRO A 125 12.11 38.40 -13.76
CA PRO A 125 12.51 37.55 -12.62
C PRO A 125 11.33 36.80 -12.01
N SER A 126 10.11 37.32 -12.23
CA SER A 126 8.87 36.68 -11.80
C SER A 126 8.48 35.47 -12.67
N ALA A 127 8.85 35.45 -13.96
CA ALA A 127 8.60 34.33 -14.86
C ALA A 127 9.60 33.20 -14.61
N ASP A 128 10.87 33.53 -14.38
CA ASP A 128 11.90 32.55 -14.04
C ASP A 128 11.65 31.88 -12.68
N ARG A 129 11.17 32.64 -11.68
CA ARG A 129 10.74 32.07 -10.39
C ARG A 129 9.58 31.08 -10.54
N ARG A 130 8.58 31.41 -11.37
CA ARG A 130 7.46 30.52 -11.68
C ARG A 130 7.93 29.24 -12.37
N ALA A 131 8.76 29.36 -13.42
CA ALA A 131 9.31 28.21 -14.12
C ALA A 131 10.19 27.32 -13.24
N ARG A 132 11.01 27.91 -12.36
CA ARG A 132 11.83 27.16 -11.38
C ARG A 132 10.95 26.39 -10.40
N ARG A 133 9.92 27.03 -9.85
CA ARG A 133 8.95 26.37 -8.96
C ARG A 133 8.24 25.22 -9.66
N ASP A 134 7.79 25.42 -10.89
CA ASP A 134 7.07 24.39 -11.64
C ASP A 134 7.96 23.17 -11.91
N ARG A 135 9.25 23.38 -12.23
CA ARG A 135 10.25 22.30 -12.30
C ARG A 135 10.40 21.55 -10.98
N GLU A 136 10.42 22.27 -9.87
CA GLU A 136 10.58 21.67 -8.55
C GLU A 136 9.35 20.84 -8.11
N ILE A 137 8.15 21.33 -8.38
CA ILE A 137 6.91 20.58 -8.16
C ILE A 137 6.93 19.29 -8.98
N ARG A 138 7.31 19.36 -10.26
CA ARG A 138 7.45 18.15 -11.10
C ARG A 138 8.45 17.16 -10.51
N ALA A 139 9.62 17.63 -10.08
CA ALA A 139 10.62 16.77 -9.46
C ALA A 139 10.11 16.07 -8.18
N VAL A 140 9.29 16.73 -7.36
CA VAL A 140 8.65 16.10 -6.20
C VAL A 140 7.67 15.01 -6.62
N LEU A 141 6.79 15.31 -7.58
CA LEU A 141 5.79 14.37 -8.07
C LEU A 141 6.43 13.16 -8.77
N ASP A 142 7.47 13.38 -9.58
CA ASP A 142 8.20 12.32 -10.27
C ASP A 142 8.91 11.40 -9.28
N ARG A 143 9.54 11.94 -8.23
CA ARG A 143 10.15 11.12 -7.15
C ARG A 143 9.12 10.24 -6.44
N ARG A 144 7.95 10.81 -6.11
CA ARG A 144 6.86 10.06 -5.49
C ARG A 144 6.33 8.96 -6.41
N ARG A 145 6.16 9.27 -7.71
CA ARG A 145 5.78 8.28 -8.73
C ARG A 145 6.80 7.14 -8.81
N GLU A 146 8.08 7.47 -8.90
CA GLU A 146 9.17 6.51 -9.01
C GLU A 146 9.23 5.59 -7.80
N ARG A 147 9.09 6.12 -6.58
CA ARG A 147 9.01 5.33 -5.34
C ARG A 147 7.90 4.28 -5.40
N PHE A 148 6.69 4.68 -5.80
CA PHE A 148 5.57 3.74 -5.92
C PHE A 148 5.76 2.72 -7.05
N CYS A 149 6.35 3.12 -8.18
CA CYS A 149 6.74 2.18 -9.24
C CYS A 149 7.70 1.11 -8.70
N ARG A 150 8.75 1.53 -7.99
CA ARG A 150 9.76 0.62 -7.42
C ARG A 150 9.17 -0.33 -6.39
N LEU A 151 8.31 0.18 -5.51
CA LEU A 151 7.58 -0.66 -4.57
C LEU A 151 6.77 -1.73 -5.30
N ARG A 152 5.96 -1.33 -6.28
CA ARG A 152 5.16 -2.27 -7.08
C ARG A 152 6.02 -3.33 -7.75
N THR A 153 7.09 -2.92 -8.46
CA THR A 153 8.02 -3.86 -9.10
C THR A 153 8.62 -4.83 -8.10
N THR A 154 8.94 -4.37 -6.89
CA THR A 154 9.46 -5.25 -5.82
C THR A 154 8.40 -6.26 -5.38
N LEU A 155 7.16 -5.82 -5.16
CA LEU A 155 6.06 -6.68 -4.70
C LEU A 155 5.62 -7.71 -5.74
N GLN A 156 5.73 -7.39 -7.03
CA GLN A 156 5.41 -8.27 -8.16
C GLN A 156 6.54 -9.26 -8.49
N ASP A 157 7.75 -9.08 -7.92
CA ASP A 157 8.86 -10.00 -8.14
C ASP A 157 8.74 -11.22 -7.22
N ALA A 158 8.24 -12.33 -7.77
CA ALA A 158 8.05 -13.60 -7.03
C ALA A 158 9.35 -14.20 -6.46
N ARG A 159 10.54 -13.76 -6.89
CA ARG A 159 11.81 -14.19 -6.30
C ARG A 159 12.16 -13.40 -5.03
N ARG A 160 11.54 -12.24 -4.83
CA ARG A 160 11.84 -11.30 -3.75
C ARG A 160 10.68 -11.08 -2.80
N THR A 161 9.45 -11.36 -3.22
CA THR A 161 8.24 -11.15 -2.41
C THR A 161 7.26 -12.29 -2.61
N ALA A 162 6.66 -12.70 -1.50
CA ALA A 162 5.65 -13.73 -1.42
C ALA A 162 4.56 -13.30 -0.45
N PHE A 163 3.31 -13.58 -0.79
CA PHE A 163 2.15 -13.39 0.06
C PHE A 163 1.73 -14.71 0.67
N VAL A 164 1.37 -14.70 1.96
CA VAL A 164 0.81 -15.84 2.67
C VAL A 164 -0.54 -15.44 3.22
N ILE A 165 -1.60 -16.17 2.86
CA ILE A 165 -2.96 -15.87 3.33
C ILE A 165 -3.24 -16.71 4.57
N VAL A 166 -3.56 -16.06 5.69
CA VAL A 166 -3.94 -16.71 6.94
C VAL A 166 -5.45 -16.62 7.10
N LEU A 167 -6.10 -17.75 7.39
CA LEU A 167 -7.57 -17.84 7.45
C LEU A 167 -8.05 -18.81 8.53
N ALA A 168 -9.32 -18.67 8.92
CA ALA A 168 -10.04 -19.69 9.69
C ALA A 168 -10.79 -20.64 8.73
N ALA A 169 -10.95 -21.91 9.10
CA ALA A 169 -11.65 -22.91 8.29
C ALA A 169 -13.19 -22.82 8.40
N GLU A 170 -13.70 -21.63 8.16
CA GLU A 170 -15.13 -21.31 8.16
C GLU A 170 -15.58 -20.85 6.78
N ARG A 171 -16.89 -20.93 6.50
CA ARG A 171 -17.43 -20.70 5.15
C ARG A 171 -17.09 -19.31 4.61
N VAL A 172 -17.28 -18.26 5.42
CA VAL A 172 -17.03 -16.88 4.98
C VAL A 172 -15.53 -16.60 4.85
N PRO A 173 -14.66 -16.87 5.84
CA PRO A 173 -13.21 -16.65 5.70
C PRO A 173 -12.57 -17.42 4.55
N VAL A 174 -13.02 -18.66 4.26
CA VAL A 174 -12.53 -19.40 3.09
C VAL A 174 -12.91 -18.71 1.79
N GLN A 175 -14.16 -18.25 1.66
CA GLN A 175 -14.61 -17.55 0.47
C GLN A 175 -13.85 -16.22 0.28
N GLU A 176 -13.70 -15.43 1.33
CA GLU A 176 -12.91 -14.17 1.31
C GLU A 176 -11.44 -14.41 0.95
N SER A 177 -10.86 -15.55 1.38
CA SER A 177 -9.48 -15.91 1.05
C SER A 177 -9.29 -16.27 -0.42
N ILE A 178 -10.29 -16.94 -1.02
CA ILE A 178 -10.30 -17.24 -2.46
C ILE A 178 -10.42 -15.94 -3.26
N GLU A 179 -11.31 -15.04 -2.86
CA GLU A 179 -11.48 -13.74 -3.52
C GLU A 179 -10.21 -12.88 -3.39
N LEU A 180 -9.59 -12.83 -2.21
CA LEU A 180 -8.32 -12.14 -2.00
C LEU A 180 -7.21 -12.72 -2.89
N HIS A 181 -7.12 -14.04 -2.98
CA HIS A 181 -6.14 -14.68 -3.87
C HIS A 181 -6.31 -14.21 -5.32
N ASP A 182 -7.54 -14.19 -5.83
CA ASP A 182 -7.84 -13.78 -7.20
C ASP A 182 -7.52 -12.30 -7.45
N GLU A 183 -7.78 -11.43 -6.47
CA GLU A 183 -7.41 -10.01 -6.50
C GLU A 183 -5.88 -9.79 -6.52
N LEU A 184 -5.16 -10.51 -5.65
CA LEU A 184 -3.70 -10.46 -5.60
C LEU A 184 -3.08 -10.94 -6.92
N LEU A 185 -3.57 -12.06 -7.45
CA LEU A 185 -3.11 -12.62 -8.72
C LEU A 185 -3.37 -11.67 -9.89
N THR A 186 -4.55 -11.06 -9.94
CA THR A 186 -4.90 -10.06 -10.98
C THR A 186 -3.98 -8.84 -10.90
N SER A 187 -3.53 -8.48 -9.69
CA SER A 187 -2.57 -7.40 -9.46
C SER A 187 -1.10 -7.79 -9.75
N GLY A 188 -0.87 -9.02 -10.22
CA GLY A 188 0.47 -9.57 -10.51
C GLY A 188 1.28 -9.93 -9.28
N LEU A 189 0.63 -10.09 -8.11
CA LEU A 189 1.27 -10.45 -6.86
C LEU A 189 1.28 -11.97 -6.68
N HIS A 190 2.37 -12.50 -6.12
CA HIS A 190 2.55 -13.93 -5.93
C HIS A 190 2.12 -14.39 -4.54
N VAL A 191 1.13 -15.28 -4.47
CA VAL A 191 0.77 -16.00 -3.23
C VAL A 191 1.55 -17.30 -3.17
N ALA A 192 2.34 -17.47 -2.10
CA ALA A 192 3.18 -18.66 -1.91
C ALA A 192 2.50 -19.77 -1.11
N GLY A 193 1.47 -19.46 -0.32
CA GLY A 193 0.79 -20.45 0.49
C GLY A 193 -0.35 -19.91 1.34
N LEU A 194 -1.04 -20.84 1.97
CA LEU A 194 -2.21 -20.62 2.81
C LEU A 194 -1.95 -21.19 4.20
N VAL A 195 -2.45 -20.54 5.24
CA VAL A 195 -2.38 -21.01 6.63
C VAL A 195 -3.78 -21.08 7.20
N ALA A 196 -4.30 -22.29 7.37
CA ALA A 196 -5.55 -22.55 8.08
C ALA A 196 -5.27 -22.58 9.58
N ASN A 197 -5.58 -21.47 10.26
CA ASN A 197 -5.29 -21.27 11.67
C ASN A 197 -6.45 -21.69 12.57
N LYS A 198 -6.12 -22.08 13.81
CA LYS A 198 -7.06 -22.43 14.88
C LYS A 198 -8.01 -23.59 14.55
N LEU A 199 -7.51 -24.61 13.85
CA LEU A 199 -8.31 -25.80 13.55
C LEU A 199 -8.68 -26.57 14.82
N SER A 200 -9.95 -26.93 14.96
CA SER A 200 -10.45 -27.65 16.13
C SER A 200 -9.84 -29.07 16.17
N PRO A 201 -9.23 -29.52 17.28
CA PRO A 201 -8.79 -30.91 17.42
C PRO A 201 -9.98 -31.88 17.42
N ALA A 202 -9.84 -33.02 16.74
CA ALA A 202 -10.90 -34.02 16.65
C ALA A 202 -11.10 -34.83 17.95
N ASP A 203 -10.09 -34.84 18.82
CA ASP A 203 -9.97 -35.66 20.03
C ASP A 203 -10.18 -34.88 21.33
N ALA A 204 -10.44 -33.57 21.27
CA ALA A 204 -10.62 -32.69 22.42
C ALA A 204 -12.10 -32.51 22.84
N GLY A 205 -12.86 -33.61 22.86
CA GLY A 205 -14.27 -33.64 23.28
C GLY A 205 -15.30 -33.37 22.18
N PRO A 206 -16.60 -33.57 22.47
CA PRO A 206 -17.64 -33.67 21.44
C PRO A 206 -17.88 -32.36 20.66
N LEU A 207 -17.71 -31.21 21.31
CA LEU A 207 -17.87 -29.91 20.65
C LEU A 207 -16.78 -29.65 19.61
N LEU A 208 -15.51 -29.84 19.98
CA LEU A 208 -14.38 -29.62 19.06
C LEU A 208 -14.34 -30.68 17.96
N ALA A 209 -14.71 -31.93 18.26
CA ALA A 209 -14.92 -32.95 17.25
C ALA A 209 -16.02 -32.57 16.24
N ALA A 210 -17.12 -31.97 16.69
CA ALA A 210 -18.19 -31.49 15.81
C ALA A 210 -17.72 -30.31 14.94
N ARG A 211 -17.00 -29.34 15.51
CA ARG A 211 -16.40 -28.24 14.76
C ARG A 211 -15.37 -28.72 13.74
N HIS A 212 -14.50 -29.64 14.10
CA HIS A 212 -13.54 -30.25 13.18
C HIS A 212 -14.22 -30.86 11.95
N ARG A 213 -15.35 -31.56 12.14
CA ARG A 213 -16.17 -32.09 11.03
C ARG A 213 -16.81 -31.00 10.18
N GLN A 214 -17.14 -29.86 10.78
CA GLN A 214 -17.62 -28.69 10.04
C GLN A 214 -16.49 -27.98 9.30
N GLU A 215 -15.27 -27.93 9.82
CA GLU A 215 -14.13 -27.24 9.19
C GLU A 215 -13.59 -28.00 7.95
N ARG A 216 -13.69 -29.33 7.94
CA ARG A 216 -13.09 -30.18 6.90
C ARG A 216 -13.61 -29.89 5.48
N PRO A 217 -14.94 -29.80 5.22
CA PRO A 217 -15.45 -29.48 3.89
C PRO A 217 -14.99 -28.10 3.38
N GLN A 218 -14.75 -27.14 4.29
CA GLN A 218 -14.29 -25.80 3.94
C GLN A 218 -12.82 -25.82 3.49
N LEU A 219 -11.98 -26.63 4.15
CA LEU A 219 -10.61 -26.87 3.70
C LEU A 219 -10.57 -27.62 2.37
N ASP A 220 -11.46 -28.60 2.18
CA ASP A 220 -11.56 -29.34 0.92
C ASP A 220 -11.99 -28.42 -0.23
N GLN A 221 -12.95 -27.52 0.01
CA GLN A 221 -13.34 -26.48 -0.92
C GLN A 221 -12.17 -25.55 -1.26
N LEU A 222 -11.43 -25.07 -0.25
CA LEU A 222 -10.27 -24.21 -0.44
C LEU A 222 -9.22 -24.88 -1.33
N ARG A 223 -8.86 -26.14 -1.02
CA ARG A 223 -7.91 -26.94 -1.80
C ARG A 223 -8.38 -27.19 -3.24
N ALA A 224 -9.67 -27.46 -3.42
CA ALA A 224 -10.24 -27.67 -4.75
C ALA A 224 -10.20 -26.40 -5.60
N ARG A 225 -10.40 -25.22 -4.98
CA ARG A 225 -10.36 -23.92 -5.67
C ARG A 225 -8.95 -23.39 -5.90
N LEU A 226 -8.01 -23.74 -5.04
CA LEU A 226 -6.61 -23.28 -5.07
C LEU A 226 -5.62 -24.47 -5.06
N PRO A 227 -5.68 -25.39 -6.03
CA PRO A 227 -4.97 -26.68 -5.97
C PRO A 227 -3.43 -26.57 -6.03
N GLY A 228 -2.88 -25.42 -6.46
CA GLY A 228 -1.45 -25.19 -6.56
C GLY A 228 -0.80 -24.59 -5.31
N LEU A 229 -1.58 -24.25 -4.29
CA LEU A 229 -1.08 -23.58 -3.09
C LEU A 229 -0.95 -24.57 -1.92
N PRO A 230 0.20 -24.64 -1.25
CA PRO A 230 0.32 -25.40 -0.03
C PRO A 230 -0.58 -24.80 1.07
N VAL A 231 -1.27 -25.67 1.80
CA VAL A 231 -2.10 -25.29 2.96
C VAL A 231 -1.45 -25.86 4.22
N VAL A 232 -0.96 -24.97 5.08
CA VAL A 232 -0.47 -25.31 6.41
C VAL A 232 -1.64 -25.30 7.39
N GLU A 233 -1.84 -26.40 8.10
CA GLU A 233 -2.91 -26.57 9.09
C GLU A 233 -2.35 -26.35 10.51
N ILE A 234 -2.75 -25.27 11.18
CA ILE A 234 -2.35 -24.99 12.57
C ILE A 234 -3.52 -25.30 13.51
N PRO A 235 -3.35 -26.24 14.46
CA PRO A 235 -4.42 -26.58 15.41
C PRO A 235 -4.67 -25.45 16.40
N LEU A 236 -5.87 -25.43 16.96
CA LEU A 236 -6.20 -24.61 18.12
C LEU A 236 -5.36 -25.07 19.32
N LEU A 237 -4.48 -24.21 19.80
CA LEU A 237 -3.68 -24.44 20.99
C LEU A 237 -4.46 -24.03 22.25
N ALA A 238 -4.20 -24.72 23.36
CA ALA A 238 -4.94 -24.52 24.62
C ALA A 238 -4.65 -23.18 25.32
N GLY A 239 -3.48 -22.59 25.07
CA GLY A 239 -3.04 -21.34 25.67
C GLY A 239 -2.95 -20.19 24.67
N GLU A 240 -2.80 -18.99 25.19
CA GLU A 240 -2.52 -17.82 24.37
C GLU A 240 -1.13 -17.92 23.74
N VAL A 241 -1.06 -17.68 22.43
CA VAL A 241 0.21 -17.64 21.67
C VAL A 241 0.79 -16.24 21.78
N ALA A 242 1.37 -15.92 22.94
CA ALA A 242 1.95 -14.62 23.23
C ALA A 242 3.44 -14.71 23.60
N GLY A 243 4.19 -13.67 23.22
CA GLY A 243 5.63 -13.59 23.44
C GLY A 243 6.45 -14.61 22.63
N ALA A 244 7.77 -14.57 22.78
CA ALA A 244 8.69 -15.42 22.02
C ALA A 244 8.42 -16.92 22.26
N SER A 245 8.16 -17.31 23.51
CA SER A 245 7.87 -18.71 23.86
C SER A 245 6.55 -19.19 23.25
N GLY A 246 5.52 -18.34 23.24
CA GLY A 246 4.23 -18.66 22.63
C GLY A 246 4.37 -18.89 21.12
N VAL A 247 5.05 -17.98 20.41
CA VAL A 247 5.34 -18.15 18.97
C VAL A 247 6.13 -19.43 18.70
N GLY A 248 7.05 -19.80 19.61
CA GLY A 248 7.80 -21.05 19.53
C GLY A 248 6.92 -22.31 19.46
N LEU A 249 5.70 -22.27 20.04
CA LEU A 249 4.74 -23.37 19.98
C LEU A 249 4.20 -23.64 18.56
N LEU A 250 4.32 -22.68 17.65
CA LEU A 250 3.88 -22.83 16.25
C LEU A 250 4.92 -23.54 15.38
N THR A 251 6.19 -23.55 15.79
CA THR A 251 7.32 -24.12 15.01
C THR A 251 7.09 -25.55 14.51
N PRO A 252 6.49 -26.48 15.26
CA PRO A 252 6.28 -27.85 14.77
C PRO A 252 5.32 -27.96 13.58
N TYR A 253 4.56 -26.89 13.28
CA TYR A 253 3.53 -26.87 12.25
C TYR A 253 3.93 -26.07 11.00
N LEU A 254 5.05 -25.33 11.05
CA LEU A 254 5.54 -24.45 9.98
C LEU A 254 6.80 -25.05 9.32
#